data_AF-A0A1R1XSV1-F1
#
_entry.id   AF-A0A1R1XSV1-F1
#
_cell.length_a   1.000
_cell.length_b   1.000
_cell.length_c   1.000
_cell.angle_alpha   90.00
_cell.angle_beta   90.00
_cell.angle_gamma   90.00
#
_symmetry.space_group_name_H-M   'P 1'
#
loop_
_entity.id
_entity.type
_entity.pdbx_description
1 polymer ?
#
loop_
_entity_poly.entity_id
_entity_poly.type
_entity_poly.pdbx_seq_one_letter_code
_entity_poly.pdbx_strand_id
1 'polypeptide(L)'
;MNTSQAEQEIADKRRALKKNKKNKAVHSMTYLEFIWFLLSEVDKTTDVAAGYWFRVMDLDEDGVLTVFEMEYFYDEQIRRMQNDTNTGDTIPMCDLLCQLFDLVKPASKTTITLQDILNTPNQSRPIFFDAFLNLNRFCEHDSRSSLLQRQLSSFTQSLGRGIEFKELIEKRIEFLASGPPIWIEFADAEYEALIADQNQQEQMQKDEVEAL
;
A
#
# COMPACT_ATOMS: atom_id res chain seq x y z
N MET A 1 -14.51 -46.33 44.37
CA MET A 1 -14.65 -45.56 43.11
C MET A 1 -14.44 -46.53 41.96
N ASN A 2 -15.47 -46.73 41.13
CA ASN A 2 -15.50 -47.78 40.11
C ASN A 2 -14.62 -47.43 38.90
N THR A 3 -13.72 -48.33 38.53
CA THR A 3 -12.81 -48.23 37.36
C THR A 3 -13.54 -47.87 36.06
N SER A 4 -14.79 -48.32 35.92
CA SER A 4 -15.66 -48.01 34.77
C SER A 4 -15.98 -46.52 34.62
N GLN A 5 -16.05 -45.73 35.69
CA GLN A 5 -16.32 -44.29 35.60
C GLN A 5 -15.09 -43.51 35.10
N ALA A 6 -13.89 -43.94 35.51
CA ALA A 6 -12.63 -43.33 35.08
C ALA A 6 -12.35 -43.58 33.58
N GLU A 7 -12.67 -44.78 33.08
CA GLU A 7 -12.52 -45.12 31.66
C GLU A 7 -13.46 -44.31 30.76
N GLN A 8 -14.68 -44.06 31.23
CA GLN A 8 -15.66 -43.23 30.53
C GLN A 8 -15.23 -41.77 30.47
N GLU A 9 -14.72 -41.23 31.57
CA GLU A 9 -14.19 -39.86 31.63
C GLU A 9 -12.96 -39.68 30.73
N ILE A 10 -12.07 -40.68 30.64
CA ILE A 10 -10.92 -40.67 29.73
C ILE A 10 -11.38 -40.76 28.26
N ALA A 11 -12.39 -41.58 27.96
CA ALA A 11 -12.95 -41.69 26.63
C ALA A 11 -13.62 -40.38 26.17
N ASP A 12 -14.33 -39.71 27.07
CA ASP A 12 -14.97 -38.42 26.81
C ASP A 12 -13.95 -37.30 26.66
N LYS A 13 -12.90 -37.26 27.50
CA LYS A 13 -11.76 -36.34 27.33
C LYS A 13 -11.04 -36.57 26.01
N ARG A 14 -10.84 -37.83 25.57
CA ARG A 14 -10.24 -38.16 24.27
C ARG A 14 -11.13 -37.77 23.09
N ARG A 15 -12.45 -37.90 23.22
CA ARG A 15 -13.43 -37.44 22.21
C ARG A 15 -13.47 -35.92 22.13
N ALA A 16 -13.44 -35.22 23.26
CA ALA A 16 -13.36 -33.77 23.33
C ALA A 16 -12.05 -33.24 22.72
N LEU A 17 -10.91 -33.87 23.02
CA LEU A 17 -9.61 -33.56 22.41
C LEU A 17 -9.61 -33.78 20.89
N LYS A 18 -10.23 -34.87 20.40
CA LYS A 18 -10.39 -35.12 18.95
C LYS A 18 -11.34 -34.10 18.29
N LYS A 19 -12.38 -33.65 18.98
CA LYS A 19 -13.31 -32.62 18.50
C LYS A 19 -12.64 -31.25 18.44
N ASN A 20 -11.81 -30.90 19.44
CA ASN A 20 -11.01 -29.68 19.43
C ASN A 20 -9.93 -29.68 18.34
N LYS A 21 -9.35 -30.85 18.03
CA LYS A 21 -8.39 -30.99 16.91
C LYS A 21 -9.07 -30.88 15.53
N LYS A 22 -10.34 -31.26 15.41
CA LYS A 22 -11.15 -31.07 14.19
C LYS A 22 -11.65 -29.63 13.98
N ASN A 23 -11.68 -28.81 15.04
CA ASN A 23 -12.04 -27.40 14.97
C ASN A 23 -10.84 -26.46 14.81
N LYS A 24 -9.62 -26.99 14.64
CA LYS A 24 -8.55 -26.21 14.02
C LYS A 24 -8.89 -26.14 12.54
N ALA A 25 -9.71 -25.14 12.17
CA ALA A 25 -9.98 -24.81 10.78
C ALA A 25 -8.65 -24.81 10.03
N VAL A 26 -8.60 -25.56 8.93
CA VAL A 26 -7.40 -25.59 8.10
C VAL A 26 -7.18 -24.16 7.62
N HIS A 27 -6.09 -23.51 8.04
CA HIS A 27 -5.65 -22.21 7.55
C HIS A 27 -5.12 -22.34 6.11
N SER A 28 -5.93 -22.86 5.19
CA SER A 28 -5.58 -23.03 3.78
C SER A 28 -6.63 -22.34 2.92
N MET A 29 -6.15 -21.44 2.08
CA MET A 29 -6.95 -20.78 1.05
C MET A 29 -7.17 -21.75 -0.13
N THR A 30 -8.41 -21.90 -0.58
CA THR A 30 -8.73 -22.62 -1.82
C THR A 30 -8.24 -21.85 -3.04
N TYR A 31 -8.09 -22.52 -4.19
CA TYR A 31 -7.67 -21.84 -5.42
C TYR A 31 -8.63 -20.71 -5.84
N LEU A 32 -9.94 -20.89 -5.62
CA LEU A 32 -10.93 -19.87 -5.94
C LEU A 32 -10.78 -18.64 -5.03
N GLU A 33 -10.58 -18.84 -3.72
CA GLU A 33 -10.31 -17.74 -2.78
C GLU A 33 -8.99 -17.03 -3.12
N PHE A 34 -7.98 -17.77 -3.57
CA PHE A 34 -6.72 -17.21 -4.04
C PHE A 34 -6.90 -16.35 -5.30
N ILE A 35 -7.77 -16.74 -6.24
CA ILE A 35 -8.09 -15.90 -7.41
C ILE A 35 -8.71 -14.57 -6.95
N TRP A 36 -9.66 -14.59 -6.03
CA TRP A 36 -10.27 -13.36 -5.51
C TRP A 36 -9.27 -12.45 -4.81
N PHE A 37 -8.41 -13.04 -4.00
CA PHE A 37 -7.27 -12.34 -3.39
C PHE A 37 -6.37 -11.71 -4.46
N LEU A 38 -5.92 -12.50 -5.46
CA LEU A 38 -5.00 -12.03 -6.50
C LEU A 38 -5.61 -10.89 -7.32
N LEU A 39 -6.86 -11.03 -7.77
CA LEU A 39 -7.55 -9.98 -8.52
C LEU A 39 -7.67 -8.69 -7.70
N SER A 40 -7.98 -8.83 -6.41
CA SER A 40 -8.15 -7.70 -5.51
C SER A 40 -6.82 -7.05 -5.12
N GLU A 41 -5.71 -7.80 -5.08
CA GLU A 41 -4.36 -7.26 -4.81
C GLU A 41 -3.77 -6.56 -6.04
N VAL A 42 -3.97 -7.13 -7.23
CA VAL A 42 -3.46 -6.57 -8.49
C VAL A 42 -4.09 -5.21 -8.78
N ASP A 43 -5.42 -5.11 -8.66
CA ASP A 43 -6.17 -3.89 -8.97
C ASP A 43 -7.14 -3.50 -7.84
N LYS A 44 -6.64 -2.65 -6.94
CA LYS A 44 -7.41 -2.06 -5.83
C LYS A 44 -8.32 -0.90 -6.26
N THR A 45 -8.37 -0.55 -7.55
CA THR A 45 -9.19 0.57 -8.03
C THR A 45 -10.67 0.17 -8.20
N THR A 46 -10.95 -1.13 -8.35
CA THR A 46 -12.30 -1.64 -8.56
C THR A 46 -13.12 -1.65 -7.27
N ASP A 47 -14.45 -1.47 -7.40
CA ASP A 47 -15.37 -1.51 -6.25
C ASP A 47 -15.34 -2.87 -5.54
N VAL A 48 -15.13 -3.95 -6.29
CA VAL A 48 -15.02 -5.32 -5.75
C VAL A 48 -13.78 -5.46 -4.88
N ALA A 49 -12.62 -4.98 -5.35
CA ALA A 49 -11.39 -5.01 -4.58
C ALA A 49 -11.47 -4.09 -3.36
N ALA A 50 -12.05 -2.89 -3.50
CA ALA A 50 -12.27 -1.99 -2.38
C ALA A 50 -13.13 -2.65 -1.28
N GLY A 51 -14.22 -3.32 -1.66
CA GLY A 51 -15.04 -4.09 -0.72
C GLY A 51 -14.33 -5.30 -0.13
N TYR A 52 -13.44 -5.95 -0.88
CA TYR A 52 -12.60 -7.04 -0.37
C TYR A 52 -11.68 -6.55 0.75
N TRP A 53 -10.91 -5.49 0.50
CA TRP A 53 -9.96 -4.95 1.47
C TRP A 53 -10.63 -4.25 2.64
N PHE A 54 -11.77 -3.60 2.43
CA PHE A 54 -12.58 -3.05 3.52
C PHE A 54 -12.97 -4.15 4.51
N ARG A 55 -13.46 -5.30 4.04
CA ARG A 55 -13.77 -6.45 4.90
C ARG A 55 -12.57 -7.08 5.60
N VAL A 56 -11.37 -6.91 5.05
CA VAL A 56 -10.14 -7.36 5.71
C VAL A 56 -9.75 -6.39 6.83
N MET A 57 -10.03 -5.10 6.65
CA MET A 57 -9.69 -4.05 7.62
C MET A 57 -10.72 -3.89 8.75
N ASP A 58 -11.99 -4.15 8.45
CA ASP A 58 -13.10 -4.14 9.40
C ASP A 58 -13.02 -5.39 10.27
N LEU A 59 -12.43 -5.25 11.47
CA LEU A 59 -12.07 -6.37 12.34
C LEU A 59 -13.25 -6.87 13.18
N ASP A 60 -14.23 -6.01 13.43
CA ASP A 60 -15.42 -6.32 14.20
C ASP A 60 -16.69 -6.50 13.35
N GLU A 61 -16.56 -6.32 12.04
CA GLU A 61 -17.62 -6.48 11.02
C GLU A 61 -18.81 -5.53 11.24
N ASP A 62 -18.56 -4.34 11.80
CA ASP A 62 -19.60 -3.35 12.07
C ASP A 62 -19.91 -2.43 10.86
N GLY A 63 -19.09 -2.52 9.81
CA GLY A 63 -19.23 -1.79 8.57
C GLY A 63 -18.61 -0.38 8.59
N VAL A 64 -17.85 -0.03 9.63
CA VAL A 64 -17.11 1.23 9.72
C VAL A 64 -15.67 0.99 10.13
N LEU A 65 -14.74 1.71 9.50
CA LEU A 65 -13.34 1.72 9.93
C LEU A 65 -13.13 2.83 10.95
N THR A 66 -12.80 2.42 12.16
CA THR A 66 -12.42 3.28 13.26
C THR A 66 -10.92 3.56 13.24
N VAL A 67 -10.50 4.62 13.95
CA VAL A 67 -9.08 4.94 14.13
C VAL A 67 -8.32 3.77 14.78
N PHE A 68 -8.97 3.00 15.66
CA PHE A 68 -8.37 1.88 16.34
C PHE A 68 -7.97 0.75 15.38
N GLU A 69 -8.83 0.41 14.43
CA GLU A 69 -8.52 -0.63 13.43
C GLU A 69 -7.41 -0.17 12.49
N MET A 70 -7.43 1.10 12.08
CA MET A 70 -6.36 1.68 11.28
C MET A 70 -5.01 1.66 12.01
N GLU A 71 -5.00 1.99 13.31
CA GLU A 71 -3.81 1.95 14.16
C GLU A 71 -3.29 0.52 14.30
N TYR A 72 -4.18 -0.46 14.47
CA TYR A 72 -3.82 -1.87 14.54
C TYR A 72 -3.01 -2.34 13.32
N PHE A 73 -3.45 -2.00 12.09
CA PHE A 73 -2.69 -2.34 10.89
C PHE A 73 -1.41 -1.51 10.76
N TYR A 74 -1.46 -0.22 11.12
CA TYR A 74 -0.32 0.68 10.96
C TYR A 74 0.86 0.34 11.88
N ASP A 75 0.60 -0.16 13.09
CA ASP A 75 1.63 -0.61 14.02
C ASP A 75 2.56 -1.68 13.41
N GLU A 76 1.98 -2.61 12.66
CA GLU A 76 2.76 -3.63 11.95
C GLU A 76 3.55 -3.05 10.79
N GLN A 77 3.02 -2.03 10.10
CA GLN A 77 3.72 -1.33 9.02
C GLN A 77 4.94 -0.59 9.56
N ILE A 78 4.80 0.11 10.69
CA ILE A 78 5.92 0.77 11.38
C ILE A 78 7.00 -0.25 11.76
N ARG A 79 6.61 -1.39 12.32
CA ARG A 79 7.56 -2.46 12.68
C ARG A 79 8.33 -2.97 11.45
N ARG A 80 7.67 -3.09 10.30
CA ARG A 80 8.32 -3.50 9.04
C ARG A 80 9.27 -2.42 8.52
N MET A 81 8.86 -1.15 8.55
CA MET A 81 9.73 -0.02 8.18
C MET A 81 10.99 0.04 9.03
N GLN A 82 10.87 -0.18 10.35
CA GLN A 82 12.02 -0.18 11.27
C GLN A 82 13.02 -1.32 11.01
N ASN A 83 12.56 -2.44 10.46
CA ASN A 83 13.41 -3.60 10.15
C ASN A 83 14.10 -3.49 8.79
N ASP A 84 13.56 -2.65 7.89
CA ASP A 84 14.08 -2.50 6.54
C ASP A 84 14.82 -1.16 6.42
N THR A 85 16.16 -1.23 6.51
CA THR A 85 17.08 -0.08 6.52
C THR A 85 16.97 0.87 5.33
N ASN A 86 16.28 0.47 4.26
CA ASN A 86 16.04 1.30 3.07
C ASN A 86 14.72 2.08 3.12
N THR A 87 13.85 1.78 4.08
CA THR A 87 12.57 2.51 4.24
C THR A 87 12.86 3.74 5.09
N GLY A 88 12.58 4.94 4.56
CA GLY A 88 12.90 6.21 5.20
C GLY A 88 12.19 6.47 6.55
N ASP A 89 12.16 7.74 6.96
CA ASP A 89 11.55 8.14 8.22
C ASP A 89 10.07 7.74 8.30
N THR A 90 9.67 7.17 9.44
CA THR A 90 8.27 6.77 9.69
C THR A 90 7.39 8.01 9.89
N ILE A 91 6.25 8.04 9.23
CA ILE A 91 5.25 9.10 9.40
C ILE A 91 4.50 8.88 10.73
N PRO A 92 4.30 9.90 11.58
CA PRO A 92 3.45 9.76 12.76
C PRO A 92 2.02 9.40 12.38
N MET A 93 1.38 8.50 13.14
CA MET A 93 0.02 8.03 12.84
C MET A 93 -1.00 9.17 12.70
N CYS A 94 -0.92 10.20 13.56
CA CYS A 94 -1.80 11.37 13.47
C CYS A 94 -1.70 12.09 12.11
N ASP A 95 -0.49 12.22 11.57
CA ASP A 95 -0.26 12.89 10.28
C ASP A 95 -0.75 12.03 9.12
N LEU A 96 -0.51 10.71 9.17
CA LEU A 96 -1.05 9.77 8.19
C LEU A 96 -2.58 9.79 8.20
N LEU A 97 -3.21 9.74 9.38
CA LEU A 97 -4.66 9.83 9.50
C LEU A 97 -5.19 11.12 8.88
N CYS A 98 -4.55 12.26 9.11
CA CYS A 98 -4.97 13.52 8.48
C CYS A 98 -4.94 13.42 6.94
N GLN A 99 -3.84 12.89 6.38
CA GLN A 99 -3.69 12.70 4.94
C GLN A 99 -4.78 11.77 4.37
N LEU A 100 -5.08 10.67 5.06
CA LEU A 100 -6.08 9.71 4.62
C LEU A 100 -7.51 10.23 4.76
N PHE A 101 -7.80 11.01 5.81
CA PHE A 101 -9.09 11.68 5.96
C PHE A 101 -9.28 12.78 4.92
N ASP A 102 -8.23 13.49 4.53
CA ASP A 102 -8.27 14.47 3.44
C ASP A 102 -8.43 13.79 2.07
N LEU A 103 -7.91 12.58 1.91
CA LEU A 103 -8.06 11.76 0.72
C LEU A 103 -9.49 11.24 0.55
N VAL A 104 -10.05 10.64 1.60
CA VAL A 104 -11.35 9.96 1.57
C VAL A 104 -12.52 10.93 1.79
N LYS A 105 -12.31 12.00 2.56
CA LYS A 105 -13.32 13.00 2.96
C LYS A 105 -14.61 12.35 3.48
N PRO A 106 -14.53 11.53 4.54
CA PRO A 106 -15.67 10.79 5.05
C PRO A 106 -16.78 11.73 5.55
N ALA A 107 -18.03 11.25 5.50
CA ALA A 107 -19.17 12.01 6.03
C ALA A 107 -19.07 12.22 7.56
N SER A 108 -18.47 11.27 8.27
CA SER A 108 -18.17 11.34 9.69
C SER A 108 -16.71 11.72 9.93
N LYS A 109 -16.43 12.58 10.91
CA LYS A 109 -15.04 13.02 11.20
C LYS A 109 -14.16 11.97 11.87
N THR A 110 -14.74 10.87 12.33
CA THR A 110 -14.03 9.88 13.17
C THR A 110 -14.07 8.46 12.62
N THR A 111 -14.86 8.22 11.58
CA THR A 111 -15.09 6.89 11.03
C THR A 111 -15.17 6.96 9.51
N ILE A 112 -14.69 5.90 8.84
CA ILE A 112 -14.72 5.78 7.39
C ILE A 112 -15.60 4.58 7.01
N THR A 113 -16.60 4.79 6.18
CA THR A 113 -17.46 3.72 5.68
C THR A 113 -16.97 3.21 4.32
N LEU A 114 -17.41 2.01 3.91
CA LEU A 114 -17.15 1.52 2.55
C LEU A 114 -17.67 2.51 1.50
N GLN A 115 -18.82 3.13 1.75
CA GLN A 115 -19.40 4.11 0.83
C GLN A 115 -18.49 5.34 0.66
N ASP A 116 -17.83 5.80 1.72
CA ASP A 116 -16.88 6.92 1.64
C ASP A 116 -15.67 6.56 0.74
N ILE A 117 -15.15 5.33 0.87
CA ILE A 117 -14.07 4.84 0.00
C ILE A 117 -14.52 4.71 -1.45
N LEU A 118 -15.74 4.21 -1.69
CA LEU A 118 -16.29 4.09 -3.04
C LEU A 118 -16.55 5.46 -3.69
N ASN A 119 -16.88 6.48 -2.90
CA ASN A 119 -17.03 7.86 -3.38
C ASN A 119 -15.69 8.55 -3.70
N THR A 120 -14.57 8.00 -3.22
CA THR A 120 -13.23 8.50 -3.49
C THR A 120 -12.80 8.13 -4.92
N PRO A 121 -12.02 8.99 -5.62
CA PRO A 121 -11.49 8.65 -6.94
C PRO A 121 -10.80 7.30 -6.98
N ASN A 122 -11.10 6.49 -8.01
CA ASN A 122 -10.64 5.10 -8.10
C ASN A 122 -9.11 4.94 -7.96
N GLN A 123 -8.35 5.91 -8.47
CA GLN A 123 -6.88 5.92 -8.41
C GLN A 123 -6.32 6.20 -7.01
N SER A 124 -7.12 6.78 -6.13
CA SER A 124 -6.74 7.12 -4.75
C SER A 124 -7.02 5.97 -3.77
N ARG A 125 -7.93 5.05 -4.10
CA ARG A 125 -8.27 3.90 -3.26
C ARG A 125 -7.06 2.99 -2.96
N PRO A 126 -6.18 2.66 -3.92
CA PRO A 126 -4.97 1.89 -3.64
C PRO A 126 -4.08 2.57 -2.60
N ILE A 127 -3.93 3.90 -2.65
CA ILE A 127 -3.10 4.65 -1.71
C ILE A 127 -3.60 4.45 -0.28
N PHE A 128 -4.92 4.51 -0.08
CA PHE A 128 -5.54 4.28 1.23
C PHE A 128 -5.27 2.87 1.75
N PHE A 129 -5.51 1.83 0.94
CA PHE A 129 -5.33 0.45 1.39
C PHE A 129 -3.86 0.06 1.56
N ASP A 130 -3.00 0.47 0.64
CA ASP A 130 -1.58 0.12 0.66
C ASP A 130 -0.88 0.73 1.88
N ALA A 131 -1.33 1.90 2.37
CA ALA A 131 -0.83 2.51 3.62
C ALA A 131 -0.87 1.56 4.82
N PHE A 132 -1.90 0.71 4.90
CA PHE A 132 -2.09 -0.23 6.00
C PHE A 132 -1.65 -1.66 5.67
N LEU A 133 -1.75 -2.07 4.41
CA LEU A 133 -1.68 -3.49 4.02
C LEU A 133 -0.45 -3.84 3.20
N ASN A 134 0.13 -2.89 2.45
CA ASN A 134 1.22 -3.15 1.52
C ASN A 134 2.26 -2.01 1.53
N LEU A 135 3.27 -2.18 2.39
CA LEU A 135 4.31 -1.17 2.61
C LEU A 135 5.07 -0.83 1.32
N ASN A 136 5.44 -1.83 0.52
CA ASN A 136 6.19 -1.62 -0.72
C ASN A 136 5.42 -0.74 -1.69
N ARG A 137 4.14 -1.04 -1.91
CA ARG A 137 3.28 -0.22 -2.78
C ARG A 137 3.02 1.16 -2.19
N PHE A 138 2.88 1.28 -0.87
CA PHE A 138 2.75 2.57 -0.21
C PHE A 138 3.97 3.47 -0.45
N CYS A 139 5.18 2.94 -0.28
CA CYS A 139 6.42 3.67 -0.57
C CYS A 139 6.53 4.09 -2.05
N GLU A 140 6.07 3.26 -2.98
CA GLU A 140 5.99 3.64 -4.40
C GLU A 140 5.03 4.82 -4.63
N HIS A 141 3.85 4.82 -4.00
CA HIS A 141 2.88 5.93 -4.12
C HIS A 141 3.43 7.23 -3.54
N ASP A 142 4.10 7.16 -2.38
CA ASP A 142 4.70 8.33 -1.74
C ASP A 142 5.86 8.91 -2.55
N SER A 143 6.73 8.02 -3.08
CA SER A 143 7.81 8.40 -3.98
C SER A 143 7.28 9.07 -5.26
N ARG A 144 6.20 8.55 -5.86
CA ARG A 144 5.54 9.17 -7.02
C ARG A 144 4.98 10.55 -6.70
N SER A 145 4.32 10.72 -5.56
CA SER A 145 3.78 12.01 -5.11
C SER A 145 4.91 13.05 -4.98
N SER A 146 6.02 12.67 -4.34
CA SER A 146 7.21 13.51 -4.18
C SER A 146 7.85 13.89 -5.53
N LEU A 147 7.97 12.94 -6.46
CA LEU A 147 8.53 13.17 -7.79
C LEU A 147 7.66 14.12 -8.62
N LEU A 148 6.36 13.86 -8.70
CA LEU A 148 5.41 14.72 -9.41
C LEU A 148 5.40 16.13 -8.82
N GLN A 149 5.49 16.25 -7.49
CA GLN A 149 5.55 17.55 -6.82
C GLN A 149 6.84 18.32 -7.14
N ARG A 150 7.98 17.62 -7.25
CA ARG A 150 9.25 18.21 -7.69
C ARG A 150 9.19 18.66 -9.15
N GLN A 151 8.63 17.83 -10.04
CA GLN A 151 8.43 18.17 -11.45
C GLN A 151 7.48 19.36 -11.61
N LEU A 152 6.35 19.38 -10.91
CA LEU A 152 5.41 20.50 -10.87
C LEU A 152 6.04 21.80 -10.37
N SER A 153 6.88 21.71 -9.34
CA SER A 153 7.62 22.86 -8.81
C SER A 153 8.58 23.42 -9.87
N SER A 154 9.34 22.55 -10.54
CA SER A 154 10.23 22.93 -11.64
C SER A 154 9.47 23.56 -12.82
N PHE A 155 8.36 22.94 -13.24
CA PHE A 155 7.47 23.47 -14.27
C PHE A 155 6.90 24.85 -13.90
N THR A 156 6.52 25.03 -12.64
CA THR A 156 6.03 26.34 -12.17
C THR A 156 7.11 27.41 -12.22
N GLN A 157 8.36 27.05 -11.90
CA GLN A 157 9.48 27.97 -11.97
C GLN A 157 9.83 28.35 -13.42
N SER A 158 9.65 27.44 -14.38
CA SER A 158 9.93 27.70 -15.80
C SER A 158 8.91 28.63 -16.45
N LEU A 159 7.69 28.72 -15.92
CA LEU A 159 6.61 29.58 -16.42
C LEU A 159 6.83 31.10 -16.21
N GLY A 160 7.87 31.52 -15.49
CA GLY A 160 8.27 32.92 -15.32
C GLY A 160 7.49 33.71 -14.25
N ARG A 161 8.12 34.75 -13.67
CA ARG A 161 7.47 35.63 -12.67
C ARG A 161 6.56 36.64 -13.36
N GLY A 162 5.25 36.38 -13.37
CA GLY A 162 4.26 37.29 -13.96
C GLY A 162 2.96 36.63 -14.42
N ILE A 163 2.85 35.29 -14.33
CA ILE A 163 1.61 34.58 -14.60
C ILE A 163 0.54 34.91 -13.56
N GLU A 164 -0.67 35.18 -14.04
CA GLU A 164 -1.88 35.33 -13.23
C GLU A 164 -2.23 34.03 -12.52
N PHE A 165 -2.70 34.11 -11.27
CA PHE A 165 -2.93 32.94 -10.41
C PHE A 165 -3.87 31.90 -11.06
N LYS A 166 -4.88 32.37 -11.79
CA LYS A 166 -5.83 31.52 -12.50
C LYS A 166 -5.17 30.73 -13.64
N GLU A 167 -4.31 31.38 -14.42
CA GLU A 167 -3.57 30.75 -15.52
C GLU A 167 -2.51 29.75 -14.97
N LEU A 168 -1.91 30.06 -13.82
CA LEU A 168 -1.00 29.12 -13.16
C LEU A 168 -1.71 27.83 -12.74
N ILE A 169 -2.92 27.93 -12.17
CA ILE A 169 -3.72 26.76 -11.78
C ILE A 169 -4.06 25.91 -13.00
N GLU A 170 -4.55 26.54 -14.08
CA GLU A 170 -4.92 25.83 -15.32
C GLU A 170 -3.72 25.08 -15.90
N LYS A 171 -2.53 25.71 -15.99
CA LYS A 171 -1.32 25.05 -16.50
C LYS A 171 -0.81 23.93 -15.61
N ARG A 172 -0.94 24.05 -14.28
CA ARG A 172 -0.59 22.95 -13.36
C ARG A 172 -1.54 21.77 -13.48
N ILE A 173 -2.84 22.03 -13.68
CA ILE A 173 -3.84 20.97 -13.90
C ILE A 173 -3.57 20.27 -15.24
N GLU A 174 -3.28 21.01 -16.30
CA GLU A 174 -2.94 20.46 -17.61
C GLU A 174 -1.66 19.61 -17.54
N PHE A 175 -0.62 20.09 -16.83
CA PHE A 175 0.60 19.32 -16.59
C PHE A 175 0.31 17.98 -15.91
N LEU A 176 -0.45 18.00 -14.80
CA LEU A 176 -0.86 16.80 -14.06
C LEU A 176 -1.71 15.84 -14.91
N ALA A 177 -2.55 16.36 -15.81
CA ALA A 177 -3.35 15.56 -16.72
C ALA A 177 -2.55 14.95 -17.88
N SER A 178 -1.37 15.52 -18.19
CA SER A 178 -0.50 15.12 -19.31
C SER A 178 0.69 14.22 -18.93
N GLY A 179 0.86 13.92 -17.63
CA GLY A 179 2.03 13.19 -17.13
C GLY A 179 2.14 11.77 -17.73
N PRO A 180 3.34 11.33 -18.15
CA PRO A 180 3.54 10.01 -18.73
C PRO A 180 3.31 8.90 -17.68
N PRO A 181 2.83 7.71 -18.09
CA PRO A 181 2.68 6.57 -17.19
C PRO A 181 4.04 6.08 -16.69
N ILE A 182 4.06 5.62 -15.42
CA ILE A 182 5.20 5.17 -14.60
C ILE A 182 6.26 4.32 -15.31
N TRP A 183 5.86 3.52 -16.30
CA TRP A 183 6.78 2.68 -17.06
C TRP A 183 7.81 3.48 -17.87
N ILE A 184 7.48 4.71 -18.29
CA ILE A 184 8.37 5.55 -19.09
C ILE A 184 9.48 6.12 -18.20
N GLU A 185 9.15 6.62 -17.00
CA GLU A 185 10.17 7.16 -16.08
C GLU A 185 11.07 6.06 -15.50
N PHE A 186 10.52 4.89 -15.19
CA PHE A 186 11.33 3.73 -14.79
C PHE A 186 12.23 3.25 -15.94
N ALA A 187 11.70 3.20 -17.18
CA ALA A 187 12.50 2.81 -18.34
C ALA A 187 13.62 3.83 -18.63
N ASP A 188 13.36 5.12 -18.46
CA ASP A 188 14.36 6.17 -18.66
C ASP A 188 15.46 6.09 -17.57
N ALA A 189 15.09 5.89 -16.30
CA ALA A 189 16.06 5.77 -15.20
C ALA A 189 16.94 4.51 -15.32
N GLU A 190 16.36 3.35 -15.65
CA GLU A 190 17.12 2.12 -15.91
C GLU A 190 18.00 2.25 -17.16
N TYR A 191 17.50 2.91 -18.21
CA TYR A 191 18.28 3.17 -19.41
C TYR A 191 19.50 4.06 -19.12
N GLU A 192 19.33 5.12 -18.33
CA GLU A 192 20.43 5.98 -17.89
C GLU A 192 21.44 5.23 -17.01
N ALA A 193 20.98 4.37 -16.10
CA ALA A 193 21.85 3.54 -15.27
C ALA A 193 22.69 2.56 -16.11
N LEU A 194 22.08 1.90 -17.11
CA LEU A 194 22.78 1.01 -18.02
C LEU A 194 23.82 1.74 -18.87
N ILE A 195 23.53 2.96 -19.33
CA ILE A 195 24.50 3.79 -20.04
C ILE A 195 25.68 4.17 -19.13
N ALA A 196 25.42 4.51 -17.86
CA ALA A 196 26.46 4.87 -16.91
C ALA A 196 27.40 3.68 -16.63
N ASP A 197 26.85 2.48 -16.45
CA ASP A 197 27.61 1.25 -16.27
C ASP A 197 28.43 0.90 -17.51
N GLN A 198 27.87 1.06 -18.72
CA GLN A 198 28.60 0.84 -19.97
C GLN A 198 29.77 1.82 -20.11
N ASN A 199 29.55 3.10 -19.82
CA ASN A 199 30.58 4.12 -19.88
C ASN A 199 31.71 3.84 -18.86
N GLN A 200 31.38 3.38 -17.65
CA GLN A 200 32.38 2.97 -16.67
C GLN A 200 33.21 1.78 -17.14
N GLN A 201 32.59 0.77 -17.75
CA GLN A 201 33.30 -0.39 -18.29
C GLN A 201 34.24 -0.02 -19.43
N GLU A 202 33.80 0.86 -20.34
CA GLU A 202 34.64 1.36 -21.43
C GLU A 202 35.80 2.21 -20.92
N GLN A 203 35.58 2.99 -19.85
CA GLN A 203 36.63 3.78 -19.21
C GLN A 203 37.68 2.88 -18.55
N MET A 204 37.25 1.85 -17.81
CA MET A 204 38.15 0.88 -17.18
C MET A 204 38.97 0.11 -18.23
N GLN A 205 38.36 -0.28 -19.36
CA GLN A 205 39.10 -0.94 -20.46
C GLN A 205 40.13 -0.01 -21.11
N LYS A 206 39.83 1.29 -21.25
CA LYS A 206 40.79 2.25 -21.79
C LYS A 206 41.97 2.47 -20.84
N ASP A 207 41.68 2.63 -19.55
CA ASP A 207 42.71 2.82 -18.52
C ASP A 207 43.60 1.57 -18.36
N GLU A 208 43.05 0.36 -18.55
CA GLU A 208 43.78 -0.91 -18.52
C GLU A 208 44.68 -1.12 -19.75
N VAL A 209 44.26 -0.62 -20.92
CA VAL A 209 45.06 -0.65 -22.16
C VAL A 209 46.16 0.41 -22.15
N GLU A 210 45.96 1.56 -21.50
CA GLU A 210 46.95 2.63 -21.38
C GLU A 210 48.02 2.35 -20.30
N ALA A 211 47.75 1.41 -19.39
CA ALA A 211 48.68 0.94 -18.37
C ALA A 211 49.64 -0.18 -18.84
N LEU A 212 49.53 -0.64 -20.10
CA LEU A 212 50.40 -1.65 -20.74
C LEU A 212 51.36 -1.01 -21.75
#